data_AF-A0A954WMC7-F1
#
_entry.id   AF-A0A954WMC7-F1
#
_cell.length_a   1.000
_cell.length_b   1.000
_cell.length_c   1.000
_cell.angle_alpha   90.00
_cell.angle_beta   90.00
_cell.angle_gamma   90.00
#
_symmetry.space_group_name_H-M   'P 1'
#
loop_
_entity.id
_entity.type
_entity.pdbx_description
1 polymer ?
#
loop_
_entity_poly.entity_id
_entity_poly.type
_entity_poly.pdbx_seq_one_letter_code
_entity_poly.pdbx_strand_id
1 'polypeptide(L)' 'GAHMNNFFDCVKTRKTPVSDVVTHHRMLSICHAINIALRLGRKLVFDPNTDTFVGDNEANTFVSREQRKGYEITT' A
#
# COMPACT_ATOMS: atom_id res chain seq x y z
N GLY A 1 10.23 -19.77 14.35
CA GLY A 1 9.57 -18.59 14.96
C GLY A 1 8.08 -18.68 14.73
N ALA A 2 7.26 -18.20 15.67
CA ALA A 2 5.79 -18.37 15.65
C ALA A 2 5.13 -17.91 14.33
N HIS A 3 5.68 -16.89 13.67
CA HIS A 3 5.13 -16.34 12.42
C HIS A 3 5.29 -17.28 11.21
N MET A 4 6.44 -17.95 11.09
CA MET A 4 6.69 -18.92 10.01
C MET A 4 5.84 -20.19 10.18
N ASN A 5 5.63 -20.63 11.43
CA ASN A 5 4.75 -21.76 11.70
C ASN A 5 3.31 -21.44 11.30
N ASN A 6 2.80 -20.24 11.65
CA ASN A 6 1.49 -19.78 11.19
C ASN A 6 1.37 -19.81 9.66
N PHE A 7 2.38 -19.33 8.94
CA PHE A 7 2.38 -19.35 7.48
C PHE A 7 2.27 -20.78 6.93
N PHE A 8 3.10 -21.72 7.39
CA PHE A 8 3.03 -23.11 6.93
C PHE A 8 1.72 -23.81 7.28
N ASP A 9 1.15 -23.53 8.45
CA ASP A 9 -0.16 -24.05 8.84
C ASP A 9 -1.27 -23.50 7.96
N CYS A 10 -1.23 -22.20 7.65
CA CYS A 10 -2.15 -21.55 6.72
C CYS A 10 -2.02 -22.10 5.29
N VAL A 11 -0.81 -22.41 4.83
CA VAL A 11 -0.59 -23.07 3.52
C VAL A 11 -1.26 -24.45 3.48
N LYS A 12 -1.10 -25.26 4.53
CA LYS A 12 -1.71 -26.59 4.62
C LYS A 12 -3.24 -26.53 4.74
N THR A 13 -3.74 -25.63 5.58
CA THR A 13 -5.17 -25.52 5.92
C THR A 13 -5.96 -24.61 4.99
N ARG A 14 -5.29 -23.90 4.08
CA ARG A 14 -5.85 -22.86 3.22
C ARG A 14 -6.56 -21.74 3.99
N LYS A 15 -6.12 -21.48 5.22
CA LYS A 15 -6.60 -20.36 6.04
C LYS A 15 -5.80 -19.10 5.76
N THR A 16 -6.40 -17.94 5.98
CA THR A 16 -5.72 -16.64 5.90
C THR A 16 -4.64 -16.54 6.99
N PRO A 17 -3.40 -16.14 6.65
CA PRO A 17 -2.35 -15.87 7.63
C PRO A 17 -2.68 -14.70 8.56
N VAL A 18 -2.04 -14.64 9.72
CA VAL A 18 -2.17 -13.49 10.64
C VAL A 18 -1.69 -12.18 10.00
N SER A 19 -0.73 -12.26 9.08
CA SER A 19 -0.31 -11.14 8.23
C SER A 19 -0.83 -11.34 6.81
N ASP A 20 -2.11 -11.02 6.60
CA ASP A 20 -2.74 -11.11 5.29
C ASP A 20 -2.33 -9.96 4.35
N VAL A 21 -2.57 -10.14 3.05
CA VAL A 21 -2.16 -9.20 2.01
C VAL A 21 -2.91 -7.87 2.08
N VAL A 22 -4.19 -7.87 2.46
CA VAL A 22 -5.05 -6.68 2.41
C VAL A 22 -4.70 -5.74 3.56
N THR A 23 -4.59 -6.28 4.77
CA THR A 23 -4.19 -5.51 5.94
C THR A 23 -2.78 -4.96 5.77
N HIS A 24 -1.86 -5.78 5.24
CA HIS A 24 -0.49 -5.33 5.02
C HIS A 24 -0.38 -4.26 3.92
N HIS A 25 -1.12 -4.40 2.82
CA HIS A 25 -1.17 -3.39 1.77
C HIS A 25 -1.64 -2.04 2.31
N ARG A 26 -2.75 -2.01 3.06
CA ARG A 26 -3.28 -0.78 3.67
C ARG A 26 -2.28 -0.11 4.59
N MET A 27 -1.58 -0.89 5.41
CA MET A 27 -0.52 -0.37 6.29
C MET A 27 0.64 0.25 5.49
N LEU A 28 1.08 -0.40 4.42
CA LEU A 28 2.13 0.12 3.55
C LEU A 28 1.70 1.40 2.81
N SER A 29 0.45 1.48 2.32
CA SER A 29 -0.10 2.70 1.70
C SER A 29 0.02 3.90 2.65
N ILE A 30 -0.29 3.71 3.94
CA ILE A 30 -0.15 4.76 4.97
C ILE A 30 1.31 5.18 5.15
N CYS A 31 2.25 4.23 5.22
CA CYS A 31 3.69 4.55 5.31
C CYS A 31 4.15 5.42 4.14
N HIS A 32 3.69 5.12 2.92
CA HIS A 32 3.98 5.94 1.74
C HIS A 32 3.31 7.31 1.81
N ALA A 33 2.05 7.38 2.24
CA ALA A 33 1.34 8.63 2.39
C ALA A 33 2.03 9.59 3.38
N ILE A 34 2.53 9.05 4.50
CA ILE A 34 3.33 9.81 5.48
C ILE A 34 4.62 10.34 4.84
N ASN A 35 5.32 9.49 4.08
CA ASN A 35 6.55 9.93 3.40
C ASN A 35 6.29 11.05 2.37
N ILE A 36 5.14 11.02 1.69
CA ILE A 36 4.74 12.09 0.75
C ILE A 36 4.44 13.38 1.52
N ALA A 37 3.71 13.30 2.64
CA ALA A 37 3.45 14.47 3.50
C ALA A 37 4.76 15.08 4.05
N LEU A 38 5.71 14.24 4.49
CA LEU A 38 7.03 14.67 4.93
C LEU A 38 7.83 15.33 3.80
N ARG A 39 7.80 14.74 2.59
CA ARG A 39 8.49 15.29 1.41
C ARG A 39 7.95 16.65 1.00
N LEU A 40 6.64 16.85 1.05
CA LEU A 40 5.99 18.13 0.68
C LEU A 40 5.97 19.13 1.84
N GLY A 41 6.35 18.72 3.05
CA GLY A 41 6.44 19.60 4.23
C GLY A 41 5.08 20.16 4.69
N ARG A 42 3.97 19.50 4.37
CA ARG A 42 2.62 20.00 4.64
C ARG A 42 1.64 18.87 5.00
N LYS A 43 0.56 19.23 5.69
CA LYS A 43 -0.51 18.28 6.04
C LYS A 43 -1.27 17.88 4.77
N LEU A 44 -1.53 16.58 4.61
CA LEU A 44 -2.30 16.00 3.53
C LEU A 44 -3.48 15.20 4.09
N VAL A 45 -4.54 15.03 3.30
CA VAL A 45 -5.69 14.17 3.61
C VAL A 45 -5.69 13.01 2.62
N PHE A 46 -5.46 11.79 3.12
CA PHE A 46 -5.42 10.57 2.32
C PHE A 46 -6.74 9.81 2.46
N ASP A 47 -7.34 9.40 1.34
CA ASP A 47 -8.53 8.56 1.28
C ASP A 47 -8.11 7.09 1.11
N PRO A 48 -8.31 6.22 2.12
CA PRO A 48 -7.91 4.82 2.07
C PRO A 48 -8.80 3.95 1.18
N ASN A 49 -9.90 4.49 0.64
CA ASN A 49 -10.77 3.75 -0.29
C ASN A 49 -10.31 3.91 -1.74
N THR A 50 -9.71 5.04 -2.08
CA THR A 50 -9.22 5.35 -3.42
C THR A 50 -7.70 5.33 -3.52
N ASP A 51 -6.99 5.22 -2.39
CA ASP A 51 -5.54 5.34 -2.27
C ASP A 51 -5.00 6.67 -2.85
N THR A 52 -5.74 7.76 -2.67
CA THR A 52 -5.37 9.10 -3.19
C THR A 52 -5.47 10.20 -2.15
N PHE A 53 -4.86 11.35 -2.44
CA PHE A 53 -4.97 12.56 -1.62
C PHE A 53 -6.14 13.42 -2.08
N VAL A 54 -7.02 13.76 -1.15
CA VAL A 54 -8.24 14.53 -1.42
C VAL A 54 -7.88 15.95 -1.85
N GLY A 55 -8.21 16.29 -3.10
CA GLY A 55 -8.03 17.65 -3.65
C GLY A 55 -6.56 18.05 -3.91
N ASP A 56 -5.63 17.09 -3.95
CA ASP A 56 -4.19 17.39 -4.02
C ASP A 56 -3.50 16.78 -5.25
N ASN A 57 -3.49 17.53 -6.35
CA ASN A 57 -2.91 17.06 -7.60
C ASN A 57 -1.40 16.80 -7.49
N GLU A 58 -0.67 17.65 -6.75
CA GLU A 58 0.78 17.51 -6.57
C GLU A 58 1.11 16.23 -5.80
N ALA A 59 0.47 15.98 -4.65
CA ALA A 59 0.67 14.78 -3.86
C ALA A 59 0.27 13.51 -4.64
N ASN A 60 -0.80 13.59 -5.42
CA ASN A 60 -1.25 12.48 -6.27
C ASN A 60 -0.25 12.11 -7.39
N THR A 61 0.68 13.00 -7.77
CA THR A 61 1.77 12.62 -8.70
C THR A 61 2.74 11.60 -8.12
N PHE A 62 2.79 11.44 -6.79
CA PHE A 62 3.67 10.48 -6.12
C PHE A 62 3.02 9.12 -5.85
N VAL A 63 1.69 8.99 -6.02
CA VAL A 63 0.94 7.74 -5.74
C VAL A 63 1.34 6.63 -6.72
N SER A 64 1.59 7.00 -7.98
CA SER A 64 2.03 6.08 -9.01
C SER A 64 3.20 6.67 -9.79
N ARG A 65 4.13 5.81 -10.20
CA ARG A 65 5.17 6.19 -11.18
C ARG A 65 4.68 5.93 -12.59
N GLU A 66 5.24 6.68 -13.55
CA GLU A 66 5.14 6.31 -14.95
C GLU A 66 5.66 4.87 -15.14
N GLN A 67 4.83 4.03 -15.75
CA GLN A 67 5.19 2.63 -15.98
C GLN A 67 6.19 2.53 -17.13
N ARG A 68 7.09 1.55 -17.04
CA ARG A 68 8.08 1.32 -18.08
C ARG A 68 7.36 0.88 -19.35
N LYS A 69 7.65 1.54 -20.47
CA LYS A 69 7.10 1.19 -21.79
C LYS A 69 7.22 -0.30 -22.09
N GLY A 70 6.10 -0.95 -22.41
CA GLY A 70 5.99 -2.39 -22.71
C GLY A 70 5.85 -3.31 -21.49
N TYR A 71 5.76 -2.75 -20.28
CA TYR A 71 5.54 -3.47 -19.01
C TYR A 71 4.37 -2.86 -18.22
N GLU A 72 3.42 -2.28 -18.93
CA GLU A 72 2.24 -1.69 -18.33
C GLU A 72 1.34 -2.78 -17.74
N ILE A 73 0.78 -2.52 -16.56
CA ILE A 73 -0.23 -3.40 -15.94
C ILE A 73 -1.62 -2.82 -16.18
N THR A 74 -2.62 -3.69 -16.38
CA THR A 74 -4.02 -3.27 -16.41
C THR A 74 -4.43 -2.93 -14.98
N THR A 75 -4.63 -1.65 -14.72
CA THR A 75 -5.17 -1.13 -13.46
C THR A 75 -6.69 -1.15 -13.48
#